data_AF-A0A7X7GLW6-F1
#
_entry.id   AF-A0A7X7GLW6-F1
#
_cell.length_a   1.000
_cell.length_b   1.000
_cell.length_c   1.000
_cell.angle_alpha   90.00
_cell.angle_beta   90.00
_cell.angle_gamma   90.00
#
_symmetry.space_group_name_H-M   'P 1'
#
loop_
_entity.id
_entity.type
_entity.pdbx_description
1 polymer ?
#
loop_
_entity_poly.entity_id
_entity_poly.type
_entity_poly.pdbx_seq_one_letter_code
_entity_poly.pdbx_strand_id
1 'polypeptide(L)'
;EEGTRAAVRFQIIGMVDGREAIVVEHITRLRADLRPDWPRPHHGEGAYRVEITGEPSYVVDITPSSARGDHNHAAIVAGVGRVVNAIPAVLAAEPGIRTTLDLPLITGPGLTAPR
;
A
#
# COMPACT_ATOMS: atom_id res chain seq x y z
N GLU A 1 4.75 -22.14 16.92
CA GLU A 1 4.50 -23.53 17.37
C GLU A 1 3.70 -24.26 16.30
N GLU A 2 3.70 -25.58 16.29
CA GLU A 2 2.87 -26.35 15.35
C GLU A 2 1.39 -25.94 15.50
N GLY A 3 0.69 -25.78 14.38
CA GLY A 3 -0.70 -25.29 14.35
C GLY A 3 -0.87 -23.76 14.43
N THR A 4 0.19 -22.97 14.63
CA THR A 4 0.13 -21.50 14.62
C THR A 4 0.28 -20.90 13.21
N ARG A 5 -0.20 -19.67 13.01
CA ARG A 5 -0.13 -18.97 11.71
C ARG A 5 1.16 -18.16 11.60
N ALA A 6 2.09 -18.61 10.75
CA ALA A 6 3.38 -17.93 10.53
C ALA A 6 3.45 -17.15 9.20
N ALA A 7 2.46 -17.33 8.33
CA ALA A 7 2.29 -16.57 7.10
C ALA A 7 0.80 -16.54 6.70
N VAL A 8 0.35 -15.44 6.11
CA VAL A 8 -1.01 -15.24 5.64
C VAL A 8 -0.96 -14.64 4.24
N ARG A 9 -1.74 -15.23 3.33
CA ARG A 9 -2.03 -14.68 1.99
C ARG A 9 -3.54 -14.68 1.81
N PHE A 10 -4.09 -13.53 1.43
CA PHE A 10 -5.49 -13.43 1.04
C PHE A 10 -5.64 -12.42 -0.11
N GLN A 11 -6.77 -12.53 -0.80
CA GLN A 11 -7.12 -11.66 -1.91
C GLN A 11 -8.54 -11.11 -1.70
N ILE A 12 -8.74 -9.87 -2.12
CA ILE A 12 -10.05 -9.25 -2.29
C ILE A 12 -10.21 -9.01 -3.79
N ILE A 13 -11.25 -9.57 -4.37
CA ILE A 13 -11.46 -9.59 -5.82
C ILE A 13 -12.73 -8.81 -6.16
N GLY A 14 -12.57 -7.74 -6.93
CA GLY A 14 -13.66 -7.01 -7.55
C GLY A 14 -13.98 -7.59 -8.93
N MET A 15 -15.21 -8.09 -9.09
CA MET A 15 -15.70 -8.70 -10.33
C MET A 15 -16.48 -7.68 -11.17
N VAL A 16 -16.25 -7.64 -12.48
CA VAL A 16 -17.04 -6.87 -13.46
C VAL A 16 -17.36 -7.79 -14.64
N ASP A 17 -18.63 -7.97 -14.96
CA ASP A 17 -19.11 -8.84 -16.06
C ASP A 17 -18.48 -10.25 -16.04
N GLY A 18 -18.36 -10.85 -14.85
CA GLY A 18 -17.78 -12.18 -14.66
C GLY A 18 -16.24 -12.24 -14.77
N ARG A 19 -15.55 -11.11 -14.90
CA ARG A 19 -14.08 -11.03 -14.93
C ARG A 19 -13.53 -10.38 -13.67
N GLU A 20 -12.36 -10.84 -13.21
CA GLU A 20 -11.61 -10.21 -12.13
C GLU A 20 -11.03 -8.88 -12.64
N ALA A 21 -11.63 -7.76 -12.26
CA ALA A 21 -11.23 -6.43 -12.74
C ALA A 21 -10.19 -5.77 -11.84
N ILE A 22 -10.30 -5.98 -10.52
CA ILE A 22 -9.38 -5.43 -9.51
C ILE A 22 -9.11 -6.52 -8.47
N VAL A 23 -7.84 -6.88 -8.30
CA VAL A 23 -7.40 -7.84 -7.28
C VAL A 23 -6.48 -7.13 -6.31
N VAL A 24 -6.88 -7.08 -5.04
CA VAL A 24 -6.01 -6.59 -3.95
C VAL A 24 -5.51 -7.80 -3.18
N GLU A 25 -4.23 -8.12 -3.33
CA GLU A 25 -3.57 -9.19 -2.61
C GLU A 25 -2.80 -8.65 -1.40
N HIS A 26 -2.85 -9.38 -0.30
CA HIS A 26 -2.05 -9.08 0.88
C HIS A 26 -1.30 -10.34 1.31
N ILE A 27 0.04 -10.22 1.42
CA ILE A 27 0.91 -11.28 1.91
C ILE A 27 1.71 -10.76 3.09
N THR A 28 1.55 -11.42 4.25
CA THR A 28 2.37 -11.17 5.45
C THR A 28 3.05 -12.47 5.86
N ARG A 29 4.33 -12.38 6.22
CA ARG A 29 5.14 -13.51 6.72
C ARG A 29 5.90 -13.06 7.96
N LEU A 30 6.08 -13.97 8.92
CA LEU A 30 6.95 -13.71 10.08
C LEU A 30 8.44 -13.91 9.76
N ARG A 31 8.76 -14.73 8.75
CA ARG A 31 10.13 -15.02 8.31
C ARG A 31 10.20 -15.11 6.79
N ALA A 32 11.35 -14.72 6.23
CA ALA A 32 11.58 -14.68 4.79
C ALA A 32 11.65 -16.06 4.13
N ASP A 33 11.91 -17.13 4.86
CA ASP A 33 12.00 -18.50 4.32
C ASP A 33 10.64 -19.21 4.23
N LEU A 34 9.60 -18.66 4.85
CA LEU A 34 8.25 -19.22 4.79
C LEU A 34 7.59 -18.92 3.44
N ARG A 35 6.93 -19.94 2.85
CA ARG A 35 6.24 -19.84 1.56
C ARG A 35 7.09 -19.16 0.47
N PRO A 36 8.23 -19.77 0.07
CA PRO A 36 9.09 -19.24 -0.97
C PRO A 36 8.45 -19.25 -2.36
N ASP A 37 7.42 -20.05 -2.54
CA ASP A 37 6.57 -20.14 -3.72
C ASP A 37 5.65 -18.94 -3.94
N TRP A 38 5.40 -18.14 -2.90
CA TRP A 38 4.54 -16.96 -2.99
C TRP A 38 5.29 -15.72 -3.51
N PRO A 39 4.59 -14.74 -4.10
CA PRO A 39 5.18 -13.47 -4.52
C PRO A 39 6.02 -12.79 -3.43
N ARG A 40 7.11 -12.14 -3.86
CA ARG A 40 8.08 -11.44 -3.02
C ARG A 40 8.39 -10.06 -3.64
N PRO A 41 8.72 -9.07 -2.82
CA PRO A 41 9.28 -7.80 -3.30
C PRO A 41 10.49 -8.04 -4.22
N HIS A 42 10.66 -7.24 -5.28
CA HIS A 42 11.91 -7.25 -6.06
C HIS A 42 13.09 -6.72 -5.24
N HIS A 43 12.84 -5.81 -4.29
CA HIS A 43 13.85 -5.21 -3.43
C HIS A 43 13.35 -5.10 -1.98
N GLY A 44 14.25 -5.35 -1.02
CA GLY A 44 13.98 -5.22 0.41
C GLY A 44 13.06 -6.32 0.96
N GLU A 45 12.53 -6.09 2.17
CA GLU A 45 11.75 -7.08 2.92
C GLU A 45 10.23 -6.88 2.79
N GLY A 46 9.79 -5.73 2.28
CA GLY A 46 8.38 -5.41 2.05
C GLY A 46 8.21 -4.39 0.94
N ALA A 47 7.16 -4.55 0.13
CA ALA A 47 6.82 -3.62 -0.94
C ALA A 47 5.31 -3.61 -1.18
N TYR A 48 4.84 -2.52 -1.80
CA TYR A 48 3.53 -2.43 -2.41
C TYR A 48 3.72 -2.51 -3.92
N ARG A 49 3.08 -3.48 -4.55
CA ARG A 49 3.12 -3.66 -6.00
C ARG A 49 1.79 -3.25 -6.61
N VAL A 50 1.86 -2.49 -7.70
CA VAL A 50 0.73 -2.18 -8.56
C VAL A 50 1.01 -2.77 -9.93
N GLU A 51 0.14 -3.67 -10.39
CA GLU A 51 0.16 -4.26 -11.72
C GLU A 51 -1.08 -3.82 -12.48
N ILE A 52 -0.88 -3.16 -13.62
CA ILE A 52 -1.94 -2.75 -14.54
C ILE A 52 -1.71 -3.50 -15.84
N THR A 53 -2.62 -4.43 -16.14
CA THR A 53 -2.59 -5.21 -17.39
C THR A 53 -3.49 -4.57 -18.43
N GLY A 54 -2.94 -4.24 -19.58
CA GLY A 54 -3.65 -3.57 -20.68
C GLY A 54 -2.69 -3.05 -21.74
N GLU A 55 -3.10 -2.02 -22.46
CA GLU A 55 -2.24 -1.32 -23.41
C GLU A 55 -2.32 0.20 -23.14
N PRO A 56 -1.24 0.82 -22.62
CA PRO A 56 -0.01 0.19 -22.13
C PRO A 56 -0.21 -0.56 -20.81
N SER A 57 0.67 -1.53 -20.54
CA SER A 57 0.76 -2.21 -19.23
C SER A 57 1.82 -1.56 -18.33
N TYR A 58 1.61 -1.61 -17.02
CA TYR A 58 2.54 -1.07 -16.02
C TYR A 58 2.75 -2.05 -14.87
N VAL A 59 4.00 -2.11 -14.38
CA VAL A 59 4.34 -2.76 -13.10
C VAL A 59 5.14 -1.76 -12.29
N VAL A 60 4.66 -1.44 -11.09
CA VAL A 60 5.28 -0.47 -10.18
C VAL A 60 5.48 -1.11 -8.82
N ASP A 61 6.75 -1.19 -8.39
CA ASP A 61 7.12 -1.56 -7.03
C ASP A 61 7.45 -0.33 -6.20
N ILE A 62 6.77 -0.21 -5.06
CA ILE A 62 7.01 0.84 -4.08
C ILE A 62 7.59 0.17 -2.84
N THR A 63 8.87 0.44 -2.55
CA THR A 63 9.58 -0.05 -1.37
C THR A 63 9.93 1.13 -0.46
N PRO A 64 9.04 1.49 0.50
CA PRO A 64 9.34 2.57 1.44
C PRO A 64 10.59 2.25 2.27
N SER A 65 11.45 3.24 2.44
CA SER A 65 12.63 3.16 3.29
C SER A 65 12.76 4.40 4.16
N SER A 66 13.46 4.28 5.27
CA SER A 66 13.68 5.38 6.22
C SER A 66 15.07 5.27 6.81
N ALA A 67 15.73 6.41 7.03
CA ALA A 67 16.97 6.43 7.82
C ALA A 67 16.71 6.25 9.33
N ARG A 68 15.45 6.32 9.76
CA ARG A 68 15.03 6.24 11.18
C ARG A 68 14.41 4.89 11.57
N GLY A 69 14.35 3.94 10.65
CA GLY A 69 13.75 2.64 10.91
C GLY A 69 13.72 1.77 9.66
N ASP A 70 13.08 0.61 9.76
CA ASP A 70 12.93 -0.34 8.67
C ASP A 70 11.84 0.09 7.66
N HIS A 71 11.54 -0.81 6.71
CA HIS A 71 10.48 -0.61 5.73
C HIS A 71 9.10 -0.45 6.39
N ASN A 72 8.85 -1.11 7.53
CA ASN A 72 7.57 -1.07 8.23
C ASN A 72 7.39 0.31 8.88
N HIS A 73 8.42 0.83 9.53
CA HIS A 73 8.42 2.21 10.02
C HIS A 73 8.15 3.20 8.88
N ALA A 74 8.83 3.06 7.74
CA ALA A 74 8.63 3.93 6.59
C ALA A 74 7.19 3.87 6.05
N ALA A 75 6.61 2.67 5.93
CA ALA A 75 5.23 2.46 5.48
C ALA A 75 4.20 3.07 6.46
N ILE A 76 4.40 2.88 7.77
CA ILE A 76 3.54 3.46 8.81
C ILE A 76 3.59 4.99 8.76
N VAL A 77 4.79 5.58 8.67
CA VAL A 77 4.95 7.04 8.56
C VAL A 77 4.25 7.58 7.31
N ALA A 78 4.39 6.91 6.16
CA ALA A 78 3.70 7.31 4.93
C ALA A 78 2.17 7.22 5.08
N GLY A 79 1.66 6.16 5.68
CA GLY A 79 0.22 5.97 5.94
C GLY A 79 -0.35 7.03 6.86
N VAL A 80 0.27 7.26 8.02
CA VAL A 80 -0.16 8.29 8.99
C VAL A 80 -0.01 9.69 8.39
N GLY A 81 1.07 9.94 7.65
CA GLY A 81 1.29 11.21 6.96
C GLY A 81 0.14 11.55 6.03
N ARG A 82 -0.37 10.57 5.25
CA ARG A 82 -1.55 10.78 4.40
C ARG A 82 -2.79 11.16 5.20
N VAL A 83 -3.01 10.59 6.37
CA VAL A 83 -4.16 10.91 7.24
C VAL A 83 -4.04 12.33 7.81
N VAL A 84 -2.88 12.68 8.38
CA VAL A 84 -2.65 14.00 8.98
C VAL A 84 -2.73 15.10 7.93
N ASN A 85 -2.14 14.88 6.75
CA ASN A 85 -2.16 15.85 5.66
C ASN A 85 -3.56 16.02 5.05
N ALA A 86 -4.49 15.08 5.27
CA ALA A 86 -5.87 15.19 4.80
C ALA A 86 -6.74 16.13 5.64
N ILE A 87 -6.32 16.47 6.88
CA ILE A 87 -7.13 17.25 7.82
C ILE A 87 -7.67 18.56 7.21
N PRO A 88 -6.86 19.41 6.54
CA PRO A 88 -7.37 20.65 5.96
C PRO A 88 -8.43 20.41 4.88
N ALA A 89 -8.24 19.38 4.05
CA ALA A 89 -9.19 19.02 2.99
C ALA A 89 -10.51 18.49 3.57
N VAL A 90 -10.46 17.72 4.66
CA VAL A 90 -11.65 17.23 5.36
C VAL A 90 -12.41 18.37 6.02
N LEU A 91 -11.72 19.32 6.66
CA LEU A 91 -12.35 20.49 7.28
C LEU A 91 -13.06 21.39 6.26
N ALA A 92 -12.53 21.47 5.03
CA ALA A 92 -13.11 22.26 3.94
C ALA A 92 -14.22 21.52 3.17
N ALA A 93 -14.43 20.23 3.43
CA ALA A 93 -15.42 19.44 2.72
C ALA A 93 -16.84 19.65 3.28
N GLU A 94 -17.83 19.51 2.41
CA GLU A 94 -19.24 19.49 2.79
C GLU A 94 -19.52 18.34 3.80
N PRO A 95 -20.46 18.50 4.76
CA PRO A 95 -20.79 17.47 5.73
C PRO A 95 -21.17 16.12 5.10
N GLY A 96 -20.92 15.03 5.83
CA GLY A 96 -21.22 13.66 5.40
C GLY A 96 -20.01 12.74 5.32
N ILE A 97 -20.22 11.49 4.92
CA ILE A 97 -19.12 10.54 4.67
C ILE A 97 -18.42 10.93 3.37
N ARG A 98 -17.10 11.18 3.45
CA ARG A 98 -16.24 11.48 2.31
C ARG A 98 -15.23 10.36 2.11
N THR A 99 -14.91 10.07 0.86
CA THR A 99 -13.88 9.12 0.46
C THR A 99 -12.67 9.85 -0.12
N THR A 100 -11.58 9.13 -0.36
CA THR A 100 -10.41 9.70 -1.03
C THR A 100 -10.66 10.11 -2.48
N LEU A 101 -11.79 9.71 -3.09
CA LEU A 101 -12.19 10.16 -4.42
C LEU A 101 -12.94 11.49 -4.41
N ASP A 102 -13.51 11.87 -3.26
CA ASP A 102 -14.23 13.14 -3.06
C ASP A 102 -13.31 14.29 -2.63
N LEU A 103 -12.10 13.95 -2.18
CA LEU A 103 -11.10 14.88 -1.68
C LEU A 103 -10.01 15.12 -2.73
N PRO A 104 -9.31 16.27 -2.71
CA PRO A 104 -8.14 16.48 -3.56
C PRO A 104 -7.05 15.44 -3.27
N LEU A 105 -6.13 15.25 -4.22
CA LEU A 105 -4.96 14.42 -3.99
C LEU A 105 -4.15 14.96 -2.80
N ILE A 106 -4.18 14.22 -1.69
CA ILE A 106 -3.49 14.61 -0.47
C ILE A 106 -1.99 14.42 -0.65
N THR A 107 -1.28 15.54 -0.57
CA THR A 107 0.18 15.64 -0.58
C THR A 107 0.67 16.11 0.79
N GLY A 108 1.97 16.00 1.05
CA GLY A 108 2.57 16.64 2.23
C GLY A 108 3.10 18.04 1.90
N PRO A 109 3.05 19.01 2.83
CA PRO A 109 3.85 20.22 2.68
C PRO A 109 5.31 19.78 2.45
N GLY A 110 5.93 20.24 1.37
CA GLY A 110 7.21 19.73 0.89
C GLY A 110 8.30 19.76 1.97
N LEU A 111 8.48 18.64 2.68
CA LEU A 111 9.58 18.41 3.61
C LEU A 111 10.82 17.85 2.89
N THR A 112 10.92 18.05 1.58
CA THR A 112 12.19 17.87 0.87
C THR A 112 13.08 19.04 1.25
N ALA A 113 14.23 18.76 1.87
CA ALA A 113 15.28 19.76 1.99
C ALA A 113 15.56 20.35 0.59
N PRO A 114 15.69 21.68 0.45
CA PRO A 114 16.20 22.24 -0.80
C PRO A 114 17.57 21.59 -1.05
N ARG A 115 17.77 21.13 -2.29
CA ARG A 115 19.07 20.65 -2.76
C ARG A 115 20.13 21.73 -2.61
#